data_AF-A0A1V4U5E7-F1
#
_entry.id   AF-A0A1V4U5E7-F1
#
_cell.length_a   1.000
_cell.length_b   1.000
_cell.length_c   1.000
_cell.angle_alpha   90.00
_cell.angle_beta   90.00
_cell.angle_gamma   90.00
#
_symmetry.space_group_name_H-M   'P 1'
#
loop_
_entity.id
_entity.type
_entity.pdbx_description
1 polymer ?
#
loop_
_entity_poly.entity_id
_entity_poly.type
_entity_poly.pdbx_seq_one_letter_code
_entity_poly.pdbx_strand_id
1 'polypeptide(L)'
;MYLIIRCPGCRTFGYVDRFQQWKLCPVCGEAIEVSEAPAYVEVDEYQAAERIVTQLEEYLHAHKKKDFTPEEIRALREQYAQWIRTKA
;
A
#
# COMPACT_ATOMS: atom_id res chain seq x y z
N MET A 1 10.21 2.17 -8.24
CA MET A 1 9.77 1.69 -6.92
C MET A 1 8.50 2.43 -6.55
N TYR A 2 7.50 1.71 -6.07
CA TYR A 2 6.17 2.20 -5.75
C TYR A 2 5.88 1.97 -4.27
N LEU A 3 5.42 3.00 -3.59
CA LEU A 3 4.95 2.93 -2.22
C LEU A 3 3.47 2.60 -2.22
N ILE A 4 3.09 1.53 -1.53
CA ILE A 4 1.69 1.20 -1.26
C ILE A 4 1.23 2.08 -0.12
N ILE A 5 0.27 2.95 -0.41
CA ILE A 5 -0.26 3.94 0.50
C ILE A 5 -1.76 3.79 0.67
N ARG A 6 -2.30 4.45 1.68
CA ARG A 6 -3.74 4.53 1.90
C ARG A 6 -4.20 5.97 1.96
N CYS A 7 -5.33 6.24 1.32
CA CYS A 7 -5.92 7.58 1.35
C CYS A 7 -6.34 7.93 2.79
N PRO A 8 -5.87 9.06 3.36
CA PRO A 8 -6.26 9.47 4.71
C PRO A 8 -7.75 9.83 4.80
N GLY A 9 -8.36 10.28 3.69
CA GLY A 9 -9.79 10.61 3.62
C GLY A 9 -10.70 9.38 3.52
N CYS A 10 -10.68 8.68 2.38
CA CYS A 10 -11.62 7.58 2.11
C CYS A 10 -11.07 6.18 2.42
N ARG A 11 -9.80 6.06 2.84
CA ARG A 11 -9.13 4.78 3.13
C ARG A 11 -9.05 3.81 1.96
N THR A 12 -9.22 4.27 0.72
CA THR A 12 -8.91 3.46 -0.47
C THR A 12 -7.41 3.23 -0.56
N PHE A 13 -7.01 2.02 -0.96
CA PHE A 13 -5.61 1.74 -1.23
C PHE A 13 -5.17 2.41 -2.53
N GLY A 14 -3.89 2.75 -2.59
CA GLY A 14 -3.27 3.20 -3.80
C GLY A 14 -1.79 2.92 -3.77
N TYR A 15 -1.14 3.20 -4.88
CA TYR A 15 0.31 3.18 -4.96
C TYR A 15 0.81 4.46 -5.60
N VAL A 16 2.00 4.89 -5.22
CA VAL A 16 2.62 6.12 -5.71
C VAL A 16 4.08 5.85 -6.01
N ASP A 17 4.63 6.48 -7.05
CA ASP A 17 6.08 6.37 -7.27
C ASP A 17 6.81 7.05 -6.10
N ARG A 18 7.92 6.43 -5.64
CA ARG A 18 8.68 6.89 -4.46
C ARG A 18 9.13 8.34 -4.55
N PHE A 19 9.32 8.89 -5.75
CA PHE A 19 9.80 10.26 -5.96
C PHE A 19 8.68 11.30 -6.03
N GLN A 20 7.41 10.88 -6.05
CA GLN A 20 6.27 11.80 -6.03
C GLN A 20 6.00 12.27 -4.60
N GLN A 21 5.81 13.58 -4.44
CA GLN A 21 5.47 14.19 -3.15
C GLN A 21 3.96 14.21 -2.89
N TRP A 22 3.17 14.27 -3.95
CA TRP A 22 1.72 14.43 -3.89
C TRP A 22 1.01 13.43 -4.78
N LYS A 23 -0.13 12.92 -4.32
CA LYS A 23 -1.03 12.07 -5.10
C LYS A 23 -2.48 12.50 -4.89
N LEU A 24 -3.23 12.68 -5.97
CA LEU A 24 -4.68 12.85 -5.87
C LEU A 24 -5.36 11.49 -5.69
N CYS A 25 -6.24 11.38 -4.69
CA CYS A 25 -7.07 10.19 -4.52
C CYS A 25 -8.12 10.12 -5.65
N PRO A 26 -8.15 9.05 -6.47
CA PRO A 26 -9.12 8.93 -7.56
C PRO A 26 -10.56 8.68 -7.07
N VAL A 27 -10.75 8.35 -5.79
CA VAL A 27 -12.07 8.04 -5.23
C VAL A 27 -12.73 9.26 -4.59
N CYS A 28 -12.02 9.96 -3.70
CA CYS A 28 -12.60 11.09 -2.96
C CYS A 28 -12.00 12.46 -3.29
N GLY A 29 -11.00 12.53 -4.17
CA GLY A 29 -10.35 13.79 -4.55
C GLY A 29 -9.40 14.38 -3.51
N GLU A 30 -9.08 13.64 -2.44
CA GLU A 30 -8.12 14.07 -1.42
C GLU A 30 -6.72 14.28 -2.03
N ALA A 31 -6.06 15.38 -1.70
CA ALA A 31 -4.67 15.63 -2.05
C ALA A 31 -3.76 15.02 -0.99
N ILE A 32 -3.18 13.86 -1.29
CA ILE A 32 -2.38 13.07 -0.37
C ILE A 32 -0.93 13.54 -0.42
N GLU A 33 -0.41 14.07 0.68
CA GLU A 33 1.03 14.22 0.87
C GLU A 33 1.64 12.84 1.14
N VAL A 34 2.56 12.39 0.30
CA VAL A 34 3.09 11.03 0.34
C VAL A 34 3.89 10.77 1.62
N SER A 35 4.57 11.78 2.16
CA SER A 35 5.29 11.73 3.45
C SER A 35 4.39 11.46 4.64
N GLU A 36 3.13 11.91 4.58
CA GLU A 36 2.17 11.81 5.69
C GLU A 36 1.21 10.62 5.52
N ALA A 37 1.14 10.05 4.32
CA ALA A 37 0.28 8.92 4.03
C ALA A 37 0.77 7.64 4.74
N PRO A 38 -0.14 6.82 5.30
CA PRO A 38 0.23 5.49 5.80
C PRO A 38 0.84 4.64 4.68
N ALA A 39 2.15 4.37 4.78
CA ALA A 39 2.89 3.54 3.82
C ALA A 39 3.05 2.11 4.34
N TYR A 40 2.54 1.13 3.59
CA TYR A 40 2.46 -0.27 4.00
C TYR A 40 3.70 -1.04 3.57
N VAL A 41 4.04 -0.97 2.28
CA VAL A 41 5.19 -1.67 1.69
C VAL A 41 5.69 -0.89 0.47
N GLU A 42 6.98 -0.99 0.18
CA GLU A 42 7.58 -0.48 -1.05
C GLU A 42 7.86 -1.65 -1.98
N VAL A 43 7.52 -1.52 -3.26
CA VAL A 43 7.69 -2.56 -4.27
C VAL A 43 8.41 -2.04 -5.51
N ASP A 44 9.12 -2.90 -6.23
CA ASP A 44 9.95 -2.43 -7.35
C ASP A 44 9.14 -2.03 -8.59
N GLU A 45 8.11 -2.82 -8.92
CA GLU A 45 7.38 -2.74 -10.18
C GLU A 45 5.90 -2.38 -9.99
N TYR A 46 5.34 -1.66 -10.95
CA TYR A 46 3.93 -1.24 -10.96
C TYR A 46 2.98 -2.46 -10.93
N GLN A 47 3.31 -3.54 -11.64
CA GLN A 47 2.52 -4.77 -11.66
C GLN A 47 2.51 -5.49 -10.31
N ALA A 48 3.58 -5.36 -9.53
CA ALA A 48 3.60 -5.84 -8.15
C ALA A 48 2.71 -4.96 -7.27
N ALA A 49 2.74 -3.65 -7.49
CA ALA A 49 1.93 -2.69 -6.74
C ALA A 49 0.43 -2.92 -6.90
N GLU A 50 -0.05 -3.10 -8.14
CA GLU A 50 -1.46 -3.39 -8.41
C GLU A 50 -1.90 -4.68 -7.72
N ARG A 51 -1.12 -5.76 -7.86
CA ARG A 51 -1.44 -7.06 -7.23
C ARG A 51 -1.51 -6.95 -5.71
N ILE A 52 -0.58 -6.25 -5.09
CA ILE A 52 -0.56 -6.09 -3.63
C ILE A 52 -1.75 -5.25 -3.16
N VAL A 53 -2.08 -4.14 -3.85
CA VAL A 53 -3.27 -3.35 -3.51
C VAL A 53 -4.52 -4.22 -3.52
N THR A 54 -4.74 -5.00 -4.59
CA THR A 54 -5.89 -5.91 -4.68
C THR A 54 -5.89 -6.94 -3.54
N GLN A 55 -4.75 -7.57 -3.24
CA GLN A 55 -4.65 -8.56 -2.16
C GLN A 55 -4.93 -7.96 -0.78
N LEU A 56 -4.46 -6.73 -0.52
CA LEU A 56 -4.73 -6.03 0.74
C LEU A 56 -6.21 -5.67 0.88
N GLU A 57 -6.85 -5.21 -0.19
CA GLU A 57 -8.28 -4.94 -0.23
C GLU A 57 -9.11 -6.20 0.02
N GLU A 58 -8.79 -7.29 -0.67
CA GLU A 58 -9.43 -8.59 -0.50
C GLU A 58 -9.27 -9.12 0.93
N TYR A 59 -8.08 -9.01 1.50
CA TYR A 59 -7.80 -9.44 2.87
C TYR A 59 -8.63 -8.65 3.89
N LEU A 60 -8.64 -7.31 3.81
CA LEU A 60 -9.44 -6.50 4.73
C LEU A 60 -10.93 -6.80 4.60
N HIS A 61 -11.41 -6.97 3.36
CA HIS A 61 -12.80 -7.32 3.09
C HIS A 61 -13.18 -8.69 3.69
N ALA A 62 -12.36 -9.73 3.43
CA ALA A 62 -12.57 -11.07 3.94
C ALA A 62 -12.58 -11.14 5.47
N HIS A 63 -11.70 -10.38 6.13
CA HIS A 63 -11.59 -10.32 7.58
C HIS A 63 -12.50 -9.25 8.23
N LYS A 64 -13.32 -8.54 7.44
CA LYS A 64 -14.17 -7.42 7.88
C LYS A 64 -13.40 -6.35 8.67
N LYS A 65 -12.12 -6.14 8.32
CA LYS A 65 -11.23 -5.18 8.96
C LYS A 65 -11.32 -3.84 8.25
N LYS A 66 -11.25 -2.77 9.04
CA LYS A 66 -11.18 -1.40 8.50
C LYS A 66 -9.75 -1.00 8.15
N ASP A 67 -8.78 -1.54 8.86
CA ASP A 67 -7.35 -1.31 8.62
C ASP A 67 -6.49 -2.44 9.18
N PHE A 68 -5.21 -2.43 8.82
CA PHE A 68 -4.19 -3.30 9.36
C PHE A 68 -3.61 -2.75 10.66
N THR A 69 -3.26 -3.62 11.59
CA THR A 69 -2.53 -3.23 12.80
C THR A 69 -1.03 -3.06 12.49
N PRO A 70 -0.26 -2.34 13.33
CA PRO A 70 1.18 -2.20 13.14
C PRO A 70 1.92 -3.55 13.04
N GLU A 71 1.47 -4.57 13.76
CA GLU A 71 2.01 -5.93 13.72
C GLU A 71 1.77 -6.59 12.35
N GLU A 72 0.59 -6.40 11.78
CA GLU A 72 0.24 -6.94 10.46
C GLU A 72 1.00 -6.25 9.34
N ILE A 73 1.19 -4.93 9.45
CA ILE A 73 2.03 -4.17 8.51
C ILE A 73 3.48 -4.66 8.58
N ARG A 74 4.00 -4.92 9.79
CA ARG A 74 5.35 -5.48 9.96
C ARG A 74 5.45 -6.87 9.32
N ALA A 75 4.48 -7.75 9.58
CA ALA A 75 4.44 -9.09 8.97
C ALA A 75 4.35 -9.03 7.44
N LEU A 76 3.56 -8.10 6.88
CA LEU A 76 3.46 -7.85 5.44
C LEU A 76 4.83 -7.48 4.85
N ARG A 77 5.55 -6.56 5.49
CA ARG A 77 6.89 -6.13 5.05
C ARG A 77 7.90 -7.28 5.10
N GLU A 78 7.85 -8.10 6.14
CA GLU A 78 8.71 -9.29 6.28
C GLU A 78 8.43 -10.33 5.18
N GLN A 79 7.15 -10.64 4.93
CA GLN A 79 6.74 -11.56 3.88
C GLN A 79 7.16 -11.07 2.49
N TYR A 80 6.99 -9.78 2.21
CA TYR A 80 7.42 -9.21 0.94
C TYR A 80 8.94 -9.25 0.76
N ALA A 81 9.71 -8.92 1.82
CA ALA A 81 11.16 -9.01 1.80
C ALA A 81 11.66 -10.46 1.56
N GLN A 82 11.01 -11.45 2.16
CA GLN A 82 11.29 -12.86 1.89
C GLN A 82 10.97 -13.24 0.44
N TRP A 83 9.84 -12.79 -0.09
CA TRP A 83 9.45 -13.05 -1.46
C TRP A 83 10.43 -12.47 -2.49
N ILE A 84 10.93 -11.24 -2.26
CA ILE A 84 11.99 -10.66 -3.10
C ILE A 84 13.25 -11.52 -3.05
N ARG A 85 13.70 -11.94 -1.86
CA ARG A 85 14.92 -12.74 -1.70
C ARG A 85 14.86 -14.09 -2.42
N THR A 86 13.69 -14.73 -2.47
CA THR A 86 13.49 -16.01 -3.15
C THR A 86 13.33 -15.85 -4.67
N LYS A 87 13.06 -14.62 -5.14
CA LYS A 87 13.00 -14.28 -6.58
C LYS A 87 14.32 -13.81 -7.17
N ALA A 88 15.28 -13.41 -6.33
CA ALA A 88 16.64 -13.05 -6.72
C ALA A 88 17.50 -14.29 -6.96
#